data_AF-A0AAJ1LP73-F1
#
_entry.id   AF-A0AAJ1LP73-F1
#
_cell.length_a   1.000
_cell.length_b   1.000
_cell.length_c   1.000
_cell.angle_alpha   90.00
_cell.angle_beta   90.00
_cell.angle_gamma   90.00
#
_symmetry.space_group_name_H-M   'P 1'
#
loop_
_entity.id
_entity.type
_entity.pdbx_description
1 polymer ?
#
loop_
_entity_poly.entity_id
_entity_poly.type
_entity_poly.pdbx_seq_one_letter_code
_entity_poly.pdbx_strand_id
1 'polypeptide(L)'
;MTYQIGVLFVGVLGAVATTTISGLYAVNQNLAPLKGVISTEKEFETLQLTPLDQIAFGGWDIQKESLIEVVQKYGIIQESILKKIEMQLNDVPIWQAPLANVNDFVKGVYSLTGGPENLMSAVNQIQADIEEFRKKYNLERIVVVNTASTEEKTKSHSLYQSLKAFETGLRENSLDIRPGMLYAYAAMKSKCAYVNFTPS
;
A
#
# COMPACT_ATOMS: atom_id res chain seq x y z
N MET A 1 -2.65 21.18 -5.77
CA MET A 1 -1.31 20.58 -5.80
C MET A 1 -1.19 19.77 -7.07
N THR A 2 -0.03 19.77 -7.72
CA THR A 2 0.22 18.92 -8.89
C THR A 2 1.03 17.72 -8.41
N TYR A 3 0.42 16.53 -8.43
CA TYR A 3 1.10 15.30 -8.04
C TYR A 3 1.82 14.70 -9.26
N GLN A 4 3.04 14.20 -9.06
CA GLN A 4 3.81 13.50 -10.10
C GLN A 4 3.88 11.99 -9.86
N ILE A 5 3.88 11.57 -8.60
CA ILE A 5 4.02 10.18 -8.20
C ILE A 5 2.89 9.81 -7.24
N GLY A 6 2.25 8.67 -7.50
CA GLY A 6 1.37 8.03 -6.55
C GLY A 6 2.09 6.94 -5.76
N VAL A 7 1.86 6.88 -4.46
CA VAL A 7 2.28 5.77 -3.60
C VAL A 7 1.04 5.12 -3.01
N LEU A 8 0.82 3.85 -3.34
CA LEU A 8 -0.27 3.04 -2.82
C LEU A 8 0.27 2.01 -1.84
N PHE A 9 -0.15 2.07 -0.58
CA PHE A 9 0.27 1.11 0.44
C PHE A 9 -0.67 -0.09 0.51
N VAL A 10 -0.12 -1.29 0.59
CA VAL A 10 -0.86 -2.46 1.10
C VAL A 10 -0.64 -2.51 2.61
N GLY A 11 -1.72 -2.49 3.38
CA GLY A 11 -1.67 -2.25 4.83
C GLY A 11 -1.50 -0.76 5.17
N VAL A 12 -2.29 0.11 4.52
CA VAL A 12 -2.17 1.58 4.64
C VAL A 12 -2.47 2.09 6.05
N LEU A 13 -3.24 1.33 6.84
CA LEU A 13 -3.53 1.63 8.25
C LEU A 13 -2.52 0.96 9.20
N GLY A 14 -1.45 0.35 8.68
CA GLY A 14 -0.34 -0.13 9.47
C GLY A 14 0.57 1.00 9.98
N ALA A 15 1.36 0.73 11.02
CA ALA A 15 2.24 1.72 11.65
C ALA A 15 3.25 2.35 10.66
N VAL A 16 3.79 1.58 9.71
CA VAL A 16 4.77 2.08 8.73
C VAL A 16 4.12 3.07 7.76
N ALA A 17 2.99 2.70 7.14
CA ALA A 17 2.31 3.54 6.17
C ALA A 17 1.75 4.81 6.82
N THR A 18 1.06 4.68 7.96
CA THR A 18 0.52 5.82 8.72
C THR A 18 1.61 6.80 9.15
N THR A 19 2.77 6.31 9.63
CA THR A 19 3.93 7.16 9.98
C THR A 19 4.50 7.87 8.75
N THR A 20 4.62 7.17 7.63
CA THR A 20 5.16 7.74 6.39
C THR A 20 4.26 8.86 5.87
N ILE A 21 2.97 8.60 5.76
CA ILE A 21 1.98 9.56 5.22
C ILE A 21 1.89 10.79 6.13
N SER A 22 1.66 10.57 7.43
CA SER A 22 1.48 11.65 8.39
C SER A 22 2.77 12.46 8.58
N GLY A 23 3.93 11.79 8.60
CA GLY A 23 5.24 12.43 8.68
C GLY A 23 5.51 13.32 7.46
N LEU A 24 5.20 12.85 6.25
CA LEU A 24 5.42 13.65 5.04
C LEU A 24 4.49 14.86 4.97
N TYR A 25 3.21 14.72 5.35
CA TYR A 25 2.31 15.87 5.46
C TYR A 25 2.77 16.90 6.49
N ALA A 26 3.31 16.46 7.63
CA ALA A 26 3.88 17.37 8.61
C ALA A 26 5.13 18.09 8.07
N VAL A 27 6.04 17.37 7.40
CA VAL A 27 7.24 17.94 6.78
C VAL A 27 6.89 18.96 5.70
N ASN A 28 5.94 18.64 4.80
CA ASN A 28 5.55 19.52 3.70
C ASN A 28 4.91 20.84 4.20
N GLN A 29 4.41 20.86 5.43
CA GLN A 29 3.90 22.07 6.09
C GLN A 29 4.93 22.72 7.05
N ASN A 30 6.19 22.28 7.04
CA ASN A 30 7.25 22.73 7.95
C ASN A 30 6.90 22.57 9.44
N LEU A 31 6.09 21.55 9.78
CA LEU A 31 5.68 21.24 11.15
C LEU A 31 6.62 20.24 11.84
N ALA A 32 7.45 19.56 11.06
CA ALA A 32 8.46 18.63 11.55
C ALA A 32 9.70 18.72 10.64
N PRO A 33 10.91 18.48 11.18
CA PRO A 33 12.11 18.40 10.35
C PRO A 33 12.11 17.10 9.54
N LEU A 34 12.61 17.18 8.30
CA LEU A 34 12.88 15.99 7.51
C LEU A 34 14.18 15.33 8.00
N LYS A 35 14.07 14.20 8.70
CA LYS A 35 15.21 13.44 9.22
C LYS A 35 15.08 11.96 8.85
N GLY A 36 16.21 11.32 8.53
CA GLY A 36 16.27 9.89 8.23
C GLY A 36 15.84 9.51 6.80
N VAL A 37 15.60 10.49 5.94
CA VAL A 37 15.30 10.25 4.52
C VAL A 37 16.60 10.31 3.72
N ILE A 38 17.22 9.14 3.52
CA ILE A 38 18.55 9.01 2.90
C ILE A 38 18.61 9.67 1.52
N SER A 39 17.51 9.64 0.75
CA SER A 39 17.45 10.23 -0.58
C SER A 39 17.47 11.77 -0.60
N THR A 40 17.44 12.44 0.55
CA THR A 40 17.64 13.89 0.66
C THR A 40 19.03 14.29 1.13
N GLU A 41 19.92 13.33 1.34
CA GLU A 41 21.33 13.60 1.67
C GLU A 41 22.09 14.11 0.44
N LYS A 42 23.21 14.80 0.67
CA LYS A 42 23.98 15.52 -0.35
C LYS A 42 24.40 14.64 -1.53
N GLU A 43 24.68 13.37 -1.27
CA GLU A 43 25.08 12.38 -2.26
C GLU A 43 24.00 12.14 -3.34
N PHE A 44 22.73 12.43 -3.02
CA PHE A 44 21.58 12.19 -3.90
C PHE A 44 21.10 13.47 -4.61
N GLU A 45 21.68 14.65 -4.33
CA GLU A 45 21.26 15.94 -4.91
C GLU A 45 21.26 15.95 -6.45
N THR A 46 22.19 15.21 -7.07
CA THR A 46 22.32 15.18 -8.54
C THR A 46 21.24 14.36 -9.25
N LEU A 47 20.45 13.56 -8.51
CA LEU A 47 19.46 12.63 -9.07
C LEU A 47 18.15 13.29 -9.48
N GLN A 48 17.95 14.59 -9.16
CA GLN A 48 16.73 15.35 -9.50
C GLN A 48 15.44 14.59 -9.12
N LEU A 49 15.40 14.07 -7.89
CA LEU A 49 14.27 13.28 -7.39
C LEU A 49 13.00 14.14 -7.31
N THR A 50 11.85 13.49 -7.48
CA THR A 50 10.54 14.14 -7.33
C THR A 50 10.42 14.76 -5.93
N PRO A 51 10.01 16.04 -5.82
CA PRO A 51 9.77 16.69 -4.54
C PRO A 51 8.72 15.94 -3.69
N LEU A 52 8.93 15.93 -2.37
CA LEU A 52 8.11 15.18 -1.42
C LEU A 52 6.66 15.70 -1.34
N ASP A 53 6.41 16.95 -1.69
CA ASP A 53 5.08 17.56 -1.78
C ASP A 53 4.32 17.22 -3.08
N GLN A 54 4.96 16.47 -3.99
CA GLN A 54 4.37 16.00 -5.25
C GLN A 54 4.05 14.50 -5.22
N ILE A 55 3.99 13.91 -4.03
CA ILE A 55 3.60 12.52 -3.79
C ILE A 55 2.15 12.47 -3.30
N ALA A 56 1.29 11.79 -4.05
CA ALA A 56 -0.06 11.44 -3.61
C ALA A 56 -0.02 10.08 -2.89
N PHE A 57 -0.80 9.95 -1.82
CA PHE A 57 -0.91 8.70 -1.06
C PHE A 57 -2.30 8.10 -1.20
N GLY A 58 -2.36 6.77 -1.09
CA GLY A 58 -3.58 5.98 -0.95
C GLY A 58 -3.23 4.56 -0.53
N GLY A 59 -4.21 3.68 -0.45
CA GLY A 59 -3.91 2.26 -0.27
C GLY A 59 -5.07 1.41 0.21
N TRP A 60 -4.74 0.19 0.56
CA TRP A 60 -5.70 -0.82 1.02
C TRP A 60 -5.41 -1.22 2.45
N ASP A 61 -6.46 -1.45 3.21
CA ASP A 61 -6.36 -2.15 4.49
C ASP A 61 -7.57 -3.06 4.70
N ILE A 62 -7.39 -4.07 5.53
CA ILE A 62 -8.50 -4.93 5.95
C ILE A 62 -9.29 -4.27 7.09
N GLN A 63 -8.64 -3.39 7.85
CA GLN A 63 -9.26 -2.54 8.86
C GLN A 63 -10.20 -1.51 8.23
N LYS A 64 -11.18 -1.05 9.01
CA LYS A 64 -12.23 -0.12 8.54
C LYS A 64 -12.14 1.26 9.17
N GLU A 65 -11.21 1.45 10.10
CA GLU A 65 -10.91 2.76 10.66
C GLU A 65 -10.43 3.73 9.57
N SER A 66 -10.66 5.03 9.79
CA SER A 66 -10.07 6.09 8.99
C SER A 66 -8.58 6.27 9.33
N LEU A 67 -7.83 6.88 8.41
CA LEU A 67 -6.40 7.15 8.62
C LEU A 67 -6.18 8.03 9.87
N ILE A 68 -7.04 9.00 10.11
CA ILE A 68 -6.95 9.91 11.26
C ILE A 68 -7.16 9.16 12.58
N GLU A 69 -8.17 8.29 12.67
CA GLU A 69 -8.42 7.49 13.87
C GLU A 69 -7.22 6.59 14.22
N VAL A 70 -6.60 6.01 13.19
CA VAL A 70 -5.42 5.14 13.37
C VAL A 70 -4.20 5.94 13.80
N VAL A 71 -3.94 7.09 13.17
CA VAL A 71 -2.82 7.97 13.57
C VAL A 71 -2.98 8.46 15.01
N GLN A 72 -4.21 8.80 15.43
CA GLN A 72 -4.53 9.15 16.82
C GLN A 72 -4.28 7.98 17.77
N LYS A 73 -4.82 6.81 17.45
CA LYS A 73 -4.71 5.58 18.25
C LYS A 73 -3.26 5.13 18.45
N TYR A 74 -2.43 5.24 17.42
CA TYR A 74 -1.02 4.87 17.48
C TYR A 74 -0.14 5.95 18.13
N GLY A 75 -0.64 7.18 18.30
CA GLY A 75 0.11 8.26 18.95
C GLY A 75 1.38 8.66 18.19
N ILE A 76 1.39 8.49 16.86
CA ILE A 76 2.58 8.67 16.01
C ILE A 76 3.04 10.13 15.99
N ILE A 77 2.07 11.06 15.93
CA ILE A 77 2.31 12.49 15.78
C ILE A 77 1.63 13.24 16.92
N GLN A 78 2.28 14.31 17.39
CA GLN A 78 1.72 15.20 18.41
C GLN A 78 0.38 15.78 17.96
N GLU A 79 -0.59 15.84 18.87
CA GLU A 79 -1.95 16.31 18.57
C GLU A 79 -1.99 17.71 17.92
N SER A 80 -1.07 18.60 18.32
CA SER A 80 -0.93 19.96 17.77
C SER A 80 -0.52 19.98 16.29
N ILE A 81 0.27 19.01 15.84
CA ILE A 81 0.64 18.81 14.43
C ILE A 81 -0.50 18.10 13.70
N LEU A 82 -1.09 17.08 14.34
CA LEU A 82 -2.16 16.28 13.74
C LEU A 82 -3.35 17.14 13.29
N LYS A 83 -3.80 18.08 14.13
CA LYS A 83 -4.87 19.04 13.80
C LYS A 83 -4.58 19.89 12.56
N LYS A 84 -3.31 20.10 12.21
CA LYS A 84 -2.90 20.88 11.03
C LYS A 84 -2.82 20.04 9.75
N ILE A 85 -2.72 18.72 9.86
CA ILE A 85 -2.63 17.79 8.73
C ILE A 85 -3.91 16.93 8.55
N GLU A 86 -4.92 17.14 9.38
CA GLU A 86 -6.15 16.33 9.44
C GLU A 86 -6.89 16.29 8.10
N MET A 87 -7.03 17.45 7.44
CA MET A 87 -7.70 17.53 6.13
C MET A 87 -6.98 16.67 5.09
N GLN A 88 -5.64 16.73 5.04
CA GLN A 88 -4.84 15.92 4.13
C GLN A 88 -4.96 14.43 4.42
N LEU A 89 -4.99 14.03 5.69
CA LEU A 89 -5.19 12.64 6.09
C LEU A 89 -6.57 12.11 5.68
N ASN A 90 -7.61 12.94 5.81
CA ASN A 90 -8.98 12.58 5.41
C ASN A 90 -9.14 12.46 3.88
N ASP A 91 -8.33 13.17 3.11
CA ASP A 91 -8.37 13.14 1.65
C ASP A 91 -7.66 11.90 1.04
N VAL A 92 -6.88 11.16 1.83
CA VAL A 92 -6.20 9.92 1.41
C VAL A 92 -7.23 8.84 1.12
N PRO A 93 -7.36 8.36 -0.13
CA PRO A 93 -8.27 7.28 -0.46
C PRO A 93 -7.77 5.97 0.17
N ILE A 94 -8.67 5.32 0.90
CA ILE A 94 -8.48 4.01 1.51
C ILE A 94 -9.55 3.08 0.96
N TRP A 95 -9.14 2.00 0.32
CA TRP A 95 -10.03 0.94 -0.14
C TRP A 95 -10.00 -0.25 0.80
N GLN A 96 -11.14 -0.94 0.89
CA GLN A 96 -11.19 -2.22 1.59
C GLN A 96 -10.32 -3.23 0.84
N ALA A 97 -9.34 -3.82 1.52
CA ALA A 97 -8.50 -4.87 0.95
C ALA A 97 -9.32 -6.14 0.66
N PRO A 98 -9.08 -6.83 -0.47
CA PRO A 98 -9.57 -8.19 -0.68
C PRO A 98 -9.07 -9.12 0.44
N LEU A 99 -9.93 -10.02 0.90
CA LEU A 99 -9.64 -10.98 1.97
C LEU A 99 -9.20 -12.35 1.43
N ALA A 100 -9.10 -12.49 0.10
CA ALA A 100 -8.60 -13.67 -0.60
C ALA A 100 -7.32 -14.27 0.04
N ASN A 101 -7.47 -15.48 0.57
CA ASN A 101 -6.42 -16.29 1.21
C ASN A 101 -5.70 -15.63 2.42
N VAL A 102 -6.24 -14.55 3.00
CA VAL A 102 -5.57 -13.85 4.12
C VAL A 102 -5.47 -14.73 5.37
N ASN A 103 -6.57 -15.41 5.74
CA ASN A 103 -6.58 -16.31 6.91
C ASN A 103 -5.62 -17.51 6.77
N ASP A 104 -5.31 -17.91 5.53
CA ASP A 104 -4.42 -19.05 5.26
C ASP A 104 -2.94 -18.69 5.47
N PHE A 105 -2.57 -17.43 5.22
CA PHE A 105 -1.17 -16.99 5.20
C PHE A 105 -0.79 -16.02 6.31
N VAL A 106 -1.73 -15.32 6.93
CA VAL A 106 -1.48 -14.37 8.02
C VAL A 106 -2.00 -14.94 9.33
N LYS A 107 -1.10 -15.50 10.15
CA LYS A 107 -1.48 -16.18 11.41
C LYS A 107 -1.42 -15.26 12.62
N GLY A 108 -2.44 -15.35 13.47
CA GLY A 108 -2.45 -14.72 14.79
C GLY A 108 -2.64 -13.20 14.81
N VAL A 109 -2.87 -12.59 13.64
CA VAL A 109 -3.13 -11.14 13.53
C VAL A 109 -4.62 -10.86 13.39
N TYR A 110 -5.33 -11.65 12.58
CA TYR A 110 -6.73 -11.44 12.27
C TYR A 110 -7.51 -12.75 12.29
N SER A 111 -8.82 -12.64 12.56
CA SER A 111 -9.80 -13.72 12.39
C SER A 111 -10.89 -13.21 11.47
N LEU A 112 -10.64 -13.25 10.16
CA LEU A 112 -11.55 -12.65 9.19
C LEU A 112 -12.77 -13.56 8.98
N THR A 113 -13.95 -12.95 9.00
CA THR A 113 -15.23 -13.62 8.71
C THR A 113 -15.62 -13.34 7.26
N GLY A 114 -15.76 -14.40 6.47
CA GLY A 114 -16.07 -14.30 5.04
C GLY A 114 -15.90 -15.65 4.33
N GLY A 115 -16.56 -15.82 3.19
CA GLY A 115 -16.34 -16.97 2.30
C GLY A 115 -15.06 -16.79 1.46
N PRO A 116 -14.58 -17.86 0.78
CA PRO A 116 -13.43 -17.74 -0.12
C PRO A 116 -13.73 -16.70 -1.20
N GLU A 117 -12.85 -15.70 -1.33
CA GLU A 117 -12.92 -14.73 -2.41
C GLU A 117 -12.30 -15.27 -3.69
N ASN A 118 -12.91 -14.96 -4.83
CA ASN A 118 -12.35 -15.31 -6.12
C ASN A 118 -11.06 -14.50 -6.37
N LEU A 119 -9.96 -15.17 -6.68
CA LEU A 119 -8.65 -14.51 -6.82
C LEU A 119 -8.60 -13.55 -8.01
N MET A 120 -9.25 -13.89 -9.12
CA MET A 120 -9.33 -13.00 -10.27
C MET A 120 -10.19 -11.77 -9.95
N SER A 121 -11.28 -11.92 -9.18
CA SER A 121 -12.07 -10.78 -8.71
C SER A 121 -11.26 -9.87 -7.79
N ALA A 122 -10.47 -10.42 -6.86
CA ALA A 122 -9.58 -9.65 -6.00
C ALA A 122 -8.54 -8.86 -6.81
N VAL A 123 -7.91 -9.50 -7.81
CA VAL A 123 -6.99 -8.82 -8.74
C VAL A 123 -7.70 -7.69 -9.48
N ASN A 124 -8.87 -7.96 -10.06
CA ASN A 124 -9.62 -6.96 -10.82
C ASN A 124 -10.02 -5.76 -9.95
N GLN A 125 -10.39 -5.99 -8.69
CA GLN A 125 -10.65 -4.93 -7.72
C GLN A 125 -9.40 -4.06 -7.51
N ILE A 126 -8.26 -4.66 -7.19
CA ILE A 126 -7.00 -3.93 -6.97
C ILE A 126 -6.64 -3.11 -8.22
N GLN A 127 -6.81 -3.66 -9.43
CA GLN A 127 -6.54 -2.94 -10.66
C GLN A 127 -7.50 -1.75 -10.89
N ALA A 128 -8.78 -1.92 -10.54
CA ALA A 128 -9.77 -0.85 -10.62
C ALA A 128 -9.43 0.29 -9.66
N ASP A 129 -9.07 -0.04 -8.42
CA ASP A 129 -8.67 0.93 -7.39
C ASP A 129 -7.40 1.71 -7.81
N ILE A 130 -6.41 1.02 -8.40
CA ILE A 130 -5.21 1.66 -8.98
C ILE A 130 -5.60 2.66 -10.08
N GLU A 131 -6.51 2.29 -10.96
CA GLU A 131 -6.93 3.13 -12.08
C GLU A 131 -7.78 4.33 -11.60
N GLU A 132 -8.62 4.13 -10.59
CA GLU A 132 -9.34 5.21 -9.91
C GLU A 132 -8.35 6.21 -9.31
N PHE A 133 -7.36 5.73 -8.56
CA PHE A 133 -6.32 6.58 -7.97
C PHE A 133 -5.53 7.36 -9.03
N ARG A 134 -5.15 6.67 -10.12
CA ARG A 134 -4.45 7.27 -11.25
C ARG A 134 -5.23 8.44 -11.84
N LYS A 135 -6.53 8.26 -12.07
CA LYS A 135 -7.42 9.30 -12.61
C LYS A 135 -7.63 10.43 -11.62
N LYS A 136 -7.90 10.11 -10.34
CA LYS A 136 -8.17 11.10 -9.28
C LYS A 136 -7.06 12.14 -9.18
N TYR A 137 -5.81 11.70 -9.29
CA TYR A 137 -4.63 12.57 -9.12
C TYR A 137 -3.87 12.87 -10.42
N ASN A 138 -4.39 12.44 -11.58
CA ASN A 138 -3.76 12.58 -12.90
C ASN A 138 -2.28 12.12 -12.91
N LEU A 139 -2.04 10.89 -12.45
CA LEU A 139 -0.70 10.37 -12.20
C LEU A 139 -0.13 9.63 -13.41
N GLU A 140 1.13 9.93 -13.76
CA GLU A 140 1.88 9.17 -14.76
C GLU A 140 2.55 7.93 -14.16
N ARG A 141 2.95 8.01 -12.89
CA ARG A 141 3.72 6.96 -12.20
C ARG A 141 3.09 6.61 -10.86
N ILE A 142 2.92 5.32 -10.62
CA ILE A 142 2.43 4.77 -9.35
C ILE A 142 3.40 3.69 -8.87
N VAL A 143 3.71 3.73 -7.58
CA VAL A 143 4.45 2.71 -6.86
C VAL A 143 3.51 2.07 -5.84
N VAL A 144 3.35 0.75 -5.91
CA VAL A 144 2.65 -0.03 -4.88
C VAL A 144 3.67 -0.55 -3.88
N VAL A 145 3.49 -0.25 -2.60
CA VAL A 145 4.41 -0.64 -1.52
C VAL A 145 3.68 -1.55 -0.55
N ASN A 146 4.12 -2.80 -0.45
CA ASN A 146 3.56 -3.73 0.51
C ASN A 146 4.18 -3.54 1.89
N THR A 147 3.38 -3.07 2.85
CA THR A 147 3.71 -2.91 4.27
C THR A 147 2.74 -3.68 5.17
N ALA A 148 1.99 -4.63 4.60
CA ALA A 148 0.99 -5.40 5.33
C ALA A 148 1.63 -6.39 6.30
N SER A 149 0.78 -7.11 7.06
CA SER A 149 1.22 -8.19 7.93
C SER A 149 2.02 -9.24 7.14
N THR A 150 3.05 -9.79 7.78
CA THR A 150 3.90 -10.82 7.18
C THR A 150 3.14 -12.11 6.93
N GLU A 151 3.32 -12.67 5.73
CA GLU A 151 2.78 -13.95 5.33
C GLU A 151 3.75 -15.09 5.69
N GLU A 152 3.24 -16.30 5.93
CA GLU A 152 4.10 -17.48 6.12
C GLU A 152 5.03 -17.70 4.91
N LYS A 153 6.25 -18.23 5.07
CA LYS A 153 7.22 -18.39 3.97
C LYS A 153 6.71 -19.18 2.75
N THR A 154 7.11 -18.73 1.56
CA THR A 154 6.79 -19.40 0.28
C THR A 154 7.42 -20.78 0.23
N LYS A 155 6.59 -21.80 -0.01
CA LYS A 155 7.05 -23.14 -0.38
C LYS A 155 7.18 -23.21 -1.90
N SER A 156 8.12 -23.99 -2.42
CA SER A 156 8.21 -24.21 -3.87
C SER A 156 6.90 -24.83 -4.37
N HIS A 157 6.35 -24.26 -5.44
CA HIS A 157 5.11 -24.73 -6.05
C HIS A 157 5.17 -24.57 -7.58
N SER A 158 4.48 -25.44 -8.31
CA SER A 158 4.45 -25.44 -9.78
C SER A 158 3.81 -24.17 -10.34
N LEU A 159 2.87 -23.57 -9.61
CA LEU A 159 2.20 -22.32 -9.97
C LEU A 159 3.16 -21.14 -10.12
N TYR A 160 4.29 -21.14 -9.42
CA TYR A 160 5.23 -20.02 -9.44
C TYR A 160 6.31 -20.16 -10.53
N GLN A 161 6.31 -21.26 -11.30
CA GLN A 161 7.36 -21.54 -12.29
C GLN A 161 7.16 -20.80 -13.62
N SER A 162 5.95 -20.28 -13.88
CA SER A 162 5.68 -19.46 -15.06
C SER A 162 4.47 -18.56 -14.86
N LEU A 163 4.42 -17.44 -15.60
CA LEU A 163 3.26 -16.55 -15.61
C LEU A 163 1.97 -17.30 -15.98
N LYS A 164 2.02 -18.20 -16.97
CA LYS A 164 0.86 -18.99 -17.40
C LYS A 164 0.35 -19.91 -16.29
N ALA A 165 1.25 -20.54 -15.54
CA ALA A 165 0.87 -21.40 -14.41
C ALA A 165 0.23 -20.56 -13.30
N PHE A 166 0.83 -19.41 -12.96
CA PHE A 166 0.30 -18.48 -11.97
C PHE A 166 -1.11 -17.97 -12.35
N GLU A 167 -1.29 -17.50 -13.58
CA GLU A 167 -2.59 -17.05 -14.10
C GLU A 167 -3.65 -18.16 -14.14
N THR A 168 -3.22 -19.42 -14.28
CA THR A 168 -4.12 -20.57 -14.17
C THR A 168 -4.55 -20.81 -12.72
N GLY A 169 -3.61 -20.74 -11.78
CA GLY A 169 -3.92 -20.79 -10.34
C GLY A 169 -4.86 -19.68 -9.89
N LEU A 170 -4.74 -18.47 -10.46
CA LEU A 170 -5.69 -17.37 -10.20
C LEU A 170 -7.10 -17.73 -10.64
N ARG A 171 -7.25 -18.26 -11.87
CA ARG A 171 -8.55 -18.66 -12.42
C ARG A 171 -9.19 -19.82 -11.66
N GLU A 172 -8.36 -20.73 -11.14
CA GLU A 172 -8.79 -21.92 -10.39
C GLU A 172 -8.93 -21.68 -8.88
N ASN A 173 -8.71 -20.45 -8.40
CA ASN A 173 -8.75 -20.08 -6.98
C ASN A 173 -7.82 -20.94 -6.10
N SER A 174 -6.58 -21.13 -6.54
CA SER A 174 -5.59 -21.90 -5.78
C SER A 174 -5.32 -21.28 -4.41
N LEU A 175 -5.43 -22.11 -3.36
CA LEU A 175 -5.07 -21.75 -1.99
C LEU A 175 -3.58 -21.48 -1.79
N ASP A 176 -2.73 -21.83 -2.77
CA ASP A 176 -1.30 -21.56 -2.72
C ASP A 176 -0.97 -20.12 -3.16
N ILE A 177 -1.90 -19.38 -3.78
CA ILE A 177 -1.65 -17.98 -4.15
C ILE A 177 -1.88 -17.08 -2.96
N ARG A 178 -0.89 -16.26 -2.62
CA ARG A 178 -0.92 -15.43 -1.41
C ARG A 178 -1.51 -14.05 -1.67
N PRO A 179 -2.05 -13.38 -0.64
CA PRO A 179 -2.56 -12.01 -0.76
C PRO A 179 -1.55 -11.06 -1.42
N GLY A 180 -0.30 -11.04 -0.95
CA GLY A 180 0.77 -10.18 -1.47
C GLY A 180 1.08 -10.43 -2.94
N MET A 181 0.94 -11.67 -3.41
CA MET A 181 1.11 -12.01 -4.83
C MET A 181 0.00 -11.41 -5.70
N LEU A 182 -1.23 -11.27 -5.18
CA LEU A 182 -2.33 -10.61 -5.89
C LEU A 182 -2.00 -9.13 -6.13
N TYR A 183 -1.51 -8.43 -5.11
CA TYR A 183 -1.08 -7.04 -5.22
C TYR A 183 0.10 -6.87 -6.18
N ALA A 184 1.12 -7.74 -6.09
CA ALA A 184 2.27 -7.70 -6.99
C ALA A 184 1.84 -7.90 -8.45
N TYR A 185 1.02 -8.91 -8.71
CA TYR A 185 0.51 -9.20 -10.04
C TYR A 185 -0.37 -8.06 -10.59
N ALA A 186 -1.32 -7.55 -9.79
CA ALA A 186 -2.19 -6.45 -10.18
C ALA A 186 -1.39 -5.17 -10.48
N ALA A 187 -0.41 -4.82 -9.64
CA ALA A 187 0.46 -3.68 -9.85
C ALA A 187 1.23 -3.79 -11.17
N MET A 188 1.87 -4.93 -11.43
CA MET A 188 2.65 -5.15 -12.65
C MET A 188 1.76 -5.12 -13.91
N LYS A 189 0.58 -5.77 -13.87
CA LYS A 189 -0.39 -5.71 -14.98
C LYS A 189 -0.92 -4.29 -15.22
N SER A 190 -1.03 -3.49 -14.16
CA SER A 190 -1.40 -2.07 -14.23
C SER A 190 -0.23 -1.13 -14.54
N LYS A 191 0.94 -1.66 -14.93
CA LYS A 191 2.18 -0.92 -15.24
C LYS A 191 2.69 -0.03 -14.10
N CYS A 192 2.46 -0.46 -12.86
CA CYS A 192 2.99 0.17 -11.66
C CYS A 192 4.28 -0.51 -11.22
N ALA A 193 5.17 0.24 -10.58
CA ALA A 193 6.27 -0.36 -9.82
C ALA A 193 5.71 -1.03 -8.56
N TYR A 194 6.37 -2.09 -8.09
CA TYR A 194 5.99 -2.80 -6.87
C TYR A 194 7.21 -2.98 -5.96
N VAL A 195 7.04 -2.70 -4.68
CA VAL A 195 8.06 -2.86 -3.63
C VAL A 195 7.48 -3.74 -2.53
N ASN A 196 8.15 -4.85 -2.21
CA ASN A 196 7.82 -5.65 -1.04
C ASN A 196 8.67 -5.19 0.15
N PHE A 197 8.05 -4.54 1.14
CA PHE A 197 8.71 -4.10 2.37
C PHE A 197 8.55 -5.12 3.52
N THR A 198 8.11 -6.33 3.19
CA THR A 198 7.90 -7.44 4.12
C THR A 198 8.75 -8.65 3.70
N PRO A 199 8.98 -9.63 4.60
CA PRO A 199 9.66 -10.88 4.25
C PRO A 199 8.74 -11.93 3.62
N SER A 200 7.51 -11.55 3.23
CA SER A 200 6.49 -12.41 2.60
C SER A 200 6.89 -12.95 1.23
#